data_AF-A0A519DXH2-F1
#
_entry.id   AF-A0A519DXH2-F1
#
_cell.length_a   1.000
_cell.length_b   1.000
_cell.length_c   1.000
_cell.angle_alpha   90.00
_cell.angle_beta   90.00
_cell.angle_gamma   90.00
#
_symmetry.space_group_name_H-M   'P 1'
#
loop_
_entity.id
_entity.type
_entity.pdbx_description
1 polymer ?
#
loop_
_entity_poly.entity_id
_entity_poly.type
_entity_poly.pdbx_seq_one_letter_code
_entity_poly.pdbx_strand_id
1 'polypeptide(L)' 'MDQRIQELAIKAKEHWEKWLPRKTKELKDAGQFYAALQIVAVYTQAEIDKFIAKGYDKHKAEALALPLYILL' A
#
# COMPACT_ATOMS: atom_id res chain seq x y z
N MET A 1 15.01 6.48 4.40
CA MET A 1 13.62 6.07 4.10
C MET A 1 13.65 4.59 3.80
N ASP A 2 12.70 3.83 4.34
CA ASP A 2 12.65 2.37 4.20
C ASP A 2 12.38 1.97 2.74
N GLN A 3 13.26 1.17 2.15
CA GLN A 3 13.21 0.80 0.72
C GLN A 3 11.88 0.09 0.38
N ARG A 4 11.35 -0.70 1.30
CA ARG A 4 10.11 -1.45 1.10
C ARG A 4 8.86 -0.56 1.07
N ILE A 5 8.84 0.52 1.87
CA ILE A 5 7.71 1.48 1.86
C ILE A 5 7.64 2.17 0.49
N GLN A 6 8.78 2.47 -0.14
CA GLN A 6 8.81 3.03 -1.49
C GLN A 6 8.26 2.04 -2.53
N GLU A 7 8.64 0.76 -2.45
CA GLU A 7 8.12 -0.29 -3.34
C GLU A 7 6.60 -0.48 -3.19
N LEU A 8 6.09 -0.45 -1.95
CA LEU A 8 4.67 -0.55 -1.65
C LEU A 8 3.90 0.68 -2.18
N ALA A 9 4.46 1.88 -2.05
CA ALA A 9 3.85 3.10 -2.58
C ALA A 9 3.77 3.08 -4.13
N ILE A 10 4.80 2.53 -4.81
CA ILE A 10 4.78 2.35 -6.27
C ILE A 10 3.71 1.34 -6.67
N LYS A 11 3.64 0.18 -5.98
CA LYS A 11 2.59 -0.82 -6.23
C LYS A 11 1.18 -0.24 -6.03
N ALA A 12 0.99 0.55 -4.98
CA ALA A 12 -0.26 1.25 -4.71
C ALA A 12 -0.62 2.23 -5.84
N LYS A 13 0.36 3.00 -6.31
CA LYS A 13 0.18 3.93 -7.42
C LYS A 13 -0.28 3.21 -8.68
N GLU A 14 0.45 2.18 -9.10
CA GLU A 14 0.12 1.40 -10.31
C GLU A 14 -1.25 0.74 -10.21
N HIS A 15 -1.57 0.17 -9.04
CA HIS A 15 -2.85 -0.48 -8.82
C HIS A 15 -4.00 0.54 -8.88
N TRP A 16 -3.90 1.65 -8.15
CA TRP A 16 -4.97 2.63 -8.04
C TRP A 16 -5.19 3.38 -9.35
N GLU A 17 -4.13 3.66 -10.11
CA GLU A 17 -4.25 4.27 -11.44
C GLU A 17 -4.97 3.34 -12.42
N LYS A 18 -4.78 2.02 -12.29
CA LYS A 18 -5.38 1.02 -13.19
C LYS A 18 -6.79 0.60 -12.80
N TRP A 19 -7.03 0.38 -11.50
CA TRP A 19 -8.25 -0.27 -11.00
C TRP A 19 -9.16 0.67 -10.23
N LEU A 20 -8.65 1.79 -9.70
CA LEU A 20 -9.41 2.81 -8.97
C LEU A 20 -9.31 4.20 -9.61
N PRO A 21 -9.57 4.36 -10.92
CA PRO A 21 -9.29 5.61 -11.64
C PRO A 21 -10.09 6.80 -11.10
N ARG A 22 -11.32 6.58 -10.64
CA ARG A 22 -12.17 7.62 -10.05
C ARG A 22 -11.59 8.15 -8.74
N LYS A 23 -11.29 7.26 -7.79
CA LYS A 23 -10.68 7.61 -6.50
C LYS A 23 -9.30 8.23 -6.68
N THR A 24 -8.51 7.73 -7.62
CA THR A 24 -7.21 8.30 -7.97
C THR A 24 -7.35 9.72 -8.48
N LYS A 25 -8.34 10.00 -9.35
CA LYS A 25 -8.61 11.35 -9.82
C LYS A 25 -9.03 12.27 -8.69
N GLU A 26 -9.94 11.84 -7.83
CA GLU A 26 -10.39 12.62 -6.66
C GLU A 26 -9.22 12.98 -5.73
N LEU A 27 -8.32 12.04 -5.46
CA LEU A 27 -7.13 12.27 -4.65
C LEU A 27 -6.11 13.19 -5.33
N LYS A 28 -5.99 13.13 -6.66
CA LYS A 28 -5.10 14.02 -7.43
C LYS A 28 -5.65 15.45 -7.46
N ASP A 29 -6.95 15.61 -7.70
CA ASP A 29 -7.62 16.92 -7.69
C ASP A 29 -7.54 17.58 -6.30
N ALA A 30 -7.57 16.78 -5.23
CA ALA A 30 -7.35 17.24 -3.86
C ALA A 30 -5.87 17.49 -3.49
N GLY A 31 -4.91 17.17 -4.37
CA GLY A 31 -3.47 17.26 -4.07
C GLY A 31 -2.97 16.24 -3.03
N GLN A 32 -3.79 15.26 -2.66
CA GLN A 32 -3.52 14.29 -1.59
C GLN A 32 -2.97 12.96 -2.09
N PHE A 33 -2.93 12.74 -3.41
CA PHE A 33 -2.59 11.45 -4.01
C PHE A 33 -1.27 10.86 -3.49
N TYR A 34 -0.17 11.61 -3.55
CA TYR A 34 1.13 11.11 -3.10
C TYR A 34 1.21 10.87 -1.59
N ALA A 35 0.56 11.71 -0.79
CA ALA A 35 0.47 11.52 0.65
C ALA A 35 -0.33 10.26 0.99
N ALA A 36 -1.45 10.04 0.30
CA ALA A 36 -2.27 8.83 0.47
C ALA A 36 -1.48 7.56 0.12
N LEU A 37 -0.71 7.57 -0.96
CA LEU A 37 0.16 6.45 -1.35
C LEU A 37 1.22 6.12 -0.29
N GLN A 38 1.85 7.14 0.29
CA GLN A 38 2.81 6.94 1.39
C GLN A 38 2.13 6.39 2.64
N ILE A 39 0.96 6.93 3.00
CA ILE A 39 0.20 6.48 4.17
C ILE A 39 -0.18 5.01 4.03
N VAL A 40 -0.75 4.59 2.89
CA VAL A 40 -1.12 3.18 2.69
C VAL A 40 0.09 2.26 2.64
N ALA A 41 1.23 2.73 2.10
CA ALA A 41 2.46 1.96 2.11
C ALA A 41 2.99 1.73 3.54
N VAL A 42 2.97 2.75 4.40
CA VAL A 42 3.35 2.61 5.82
C VAL A 42 2.41 1.64 6.54
N TYR A 43 1.10 1.76 6.35
CA TYR A 43 0.14 0.84 6.98
C TYR A 43 0.30 -0.60 6.49
N THR A 44 0.53 -0.78 5.19
CA THR A 44 0.78 -2.10 4.62
C THR A 44 2.05 -2.71 5.22
N GLN A 45 3.13 -1.94 5.33
CA GLN A 45 4.36 -2.39 5.96
C GLN A 45 4.15 -2.79 7.43
N ALA A 46 3.43 -1.95 8.19
CA ALA A 46 3.13 -2.24 9.59
C ALA A 46 2.32 -3.54 9.76
N GLU A 47 1.38 -3.84 8.85
CA GLU A 47 0.67 -5.13 8.89
C GLU A 47 1.53 -6.31 8.48
N ILE A 48 2.43 -6.15 7.48
CA ILE A 48 3.41 -7.18 7.14
C ILE A 48 4.23 -7.54 8.38
N ASP A 49 4.75 -6.54 9.10
CA ASP A 49 5.55 -6.75 10.30
C ASP A 49 4.75 -7.43 11.42
N LYS A 50 3.46 -7.08 11.57
CA LYS A 50 2.55 -7.76 12.51
C LYS A 50 2.33 -9.23 12.13
N PHE A 51 2.17 -9.56 10.86
CA PHE A 51 2.04 -10.95 10.43
C PHE A 51 3.33 -11.72 10.61
N ILE A 52 4.49 -11.12 10.29
CA ILE A 52 5.79 -11.75 10.53
C ILE A 52 6.00 -12.02 12.03
N ALA A 53 5.66 -11.05 12.89
CA ALA A 53 5.73 -11.23 14.35
C ALA A 53 4.81 -12.34 14.88
N LYS A 54 3.72 -12.66 14.17
CA LYS A 54 2.83 -13.80 14.46
C LYS A 54 3.35 -15.15 13.93
N GLY A 55 4.53 -15.19 13.33
CA GLY A 55 5.16 -16.40 12.80
C GLY A 55 4.77 -16.74 11.36
N TYR A 56 4.17 -15.79 10.63
CA TYR A 56 3.92 -15.97 9.19
C TYR A 56 5.22 -15.75 8.42
N ASP A 57 5.44 -16.57 7.39
CA ASP A 57 6.47 -16.29 6.39
C ASP A 57 6.19 -14.94 5.69
N LYS A 58 7.25 -14.28 5.22
CA LYS A 58 7.22 -12.99 4.54
C LYS A 58 6.25 -12.97 3.35
N HIS A 59 6.25 -13.99 2.50
CA HIS A 59 5.34 -14.02 1.35
C HIS A 59 3.89 -14.10 1.79
N LYS A 60 3.60 -14.91 2.83
CA LYS A 60 2.25 -15.02 3.38
C LYS A 60 1.80 -13.73 4.07
N ALA A 61 2.71 -13.06 4.78
CA ALA A 61 2.45 -11.75 5.40
C ALA A 61 2.12 -10.68 4.35
N GLU A 62 2.91 -10.60 3.27
CA GLU A 62 2.66 -9.67 2.15
C GLU A 62 1.32 -9.96 1.45
N ALA A 63 1.03 -11.24 1.16
CA ALA A 63 -0.22 -11.64 0.53
C ALA A 63 -1.48 -11.29 1.35
N LEU A 64 -1.35 -11.27 2.69
CA LEU A 64 -2.43 -10.87 3.59
C LEU A 64 -2.54 -9.35 3.75
N ALA A 65 -1.42 -8.63 3.75
CA ALA A 65 -1.40 -7.19 3.99
C ALA A 65 -1.77 -6.36 2.75
N LEU A 66 -1.33 -6.76 1.55
CA LEU A 66 -1.62 -6.05 0.29
C LEU A 66 -3.11 -5.78 0.03
N PRO A 67 -4.04 -6.75 0.19
CA PRO A 67 -5.46 -6.50 -0.02
C PRO A 67 -6.12 -5.62 1.04
N LEU A 68 -5.50 -5.42 2.20
CA LEU A 68 -6.08 -4.57 3.25
C LEU A 68 -5.98 -3.07 2.92
N TYR A 69 -4.98 -2.67 2.13
CA TYR A 69 -4.70 -1.25 1.88
C TYR A 69 -4.39 -0.89 0.42
N ILE A 70 -3.78 -1.81 -0.34
CA ILE A 70 -3.27 -1.53 -1.69
C ILE A 70 -4.21 -2.07 -2.78
N LEU A 71 -4.69 -3.31 -2.63
CA LEU A 71 -5.56 -3.98 -3.62
C LEU A 71 -7.06 -3.78 -3.33
N LEU A 72 -7.42 -2.55 -2.93
CA LEU A 72 -8.80 -2.15 -2.59
C LEU A 72 -9.71 -2.08 -3.82
#